data_AF-A0A9N9H1Z4-F1
#
_entry.id   AF-A0A9N9H1Z4-F1
#
_cell.length_a   1.000
_cell.length_b   1.000
_cell.length_c   1.000
_cell.angle_alpha   90.00
_cell.angle_beta   90.00
_cell.angle_gamma   90.00
#
_symmetry.space_group_name_H-M   'P 1'
#
loop_
_entity.id
_entity.type
_entity.pdbx_description
1 polymer ?
#
loop_
_entity_poly.entity_id
_entity_poly.type
_entity_poly.pdbx_seq_one_letter_code
_entity_poly.pdbx_strand_id
1 'polypeptide(L)'
;MLDNKASIIIFLVNNYECNEVINFIENDIKTLYSCIRVNRSFCRTFIPILWKNPFKFISDDKRLVQLFSTLIRCLHQIDKKWLENEYSIQVDKFHTSKVYFKYHTFIKDFELNPLQRAMRLWATEHLAGKKGKNDQIYDSSTKRRIIRKKVNKINHHIGNLLFNKGGQYGSLNIYYNDLLSGPRSLLDICAIKNYKQSLVDVNKLSLGLFNKNSMNLIPIITYNFQGLQNALSKNNIQHLQILINTQKDHSVLTGDLIDFIQSQGQLKSLSTNVFWKADATKSFLDALKMHSTSITFLRIEDEDISNSSNQLLLS
;
A
#
# COMPACT_ATOMS: atom_id res chain seq x y z
N MET A 1 -11.08 -26.60 -21.45
CA MET A 1 -11.94 -25.39 -21.36
C MET A 1 -11.18 -24.07 -21.11
N LEU A 2 -9.90 -24.07 -20.72
CA LEU A 2 -9.10 -22.84 -20.58
C LEU A 2 -8.66 -22.22 -21.92
N ASP A 3 -8.55 -23.01 -22.99
CA ASP A 3 -8.06 -22.55 -24.30
C ASP A 3 -9.01 -21.61 -25.05
N ASN A 4 -10.30 -21.59 -24.72
CA ASN A 4 -11.27 -20.73 -25.42
C ASN A 4 -11.27 -19.28 -24.94
N LYS A 5 -11.02 -18.99 -23.65
CA LYS A 5 -11.04 -17.61 -23.14
C LYS A 5 -9.83 -16.80 -23.64
N ALA A 6 -8.64 -17.40 -23.66
CA ALA A 6 -7.45 -16.74 -24.18
C ALA A 6 -7.60 -16.43 -25.68
N SER A 7 -8.12 -17.38 -26.46
CA SER A 7 -8.34 -17.22 -27.90
C SER A 7 -9.35 -16.10 -28.23
N ILE A 8 -10.40 -15.92 -27.42
CA ILE A 8 -11.39 -14.84 -27.60
C ILE A 8 -10.78 -13.47 -27.28
N ILE A 9 -9.97 -13.37 -26.21
CA ILE A 9 -9.28 -12.12 -25.85
C ILE A 9 -8.22 -11.74 -26.91
N ILE A 10 -7.60 -12.73 -27.56
CA ILE A 10 -6.63 -12.51 -28.65
C ILE A 10 -7.25 -11.74 -29.82
N PHE A 11 -8.50 -12.04 -30.19
CA PHE A 11 -9.17 -11.40 -31.32
C PHE A 11 -9.62 -9.96 -31.01
N LEU A 12 -10.03 -9.70 -29.76
CA LEU A 12 -10.61 -8.42 -29.36
C LEU A 12 -9.57 -7.32 -29.10
N VAL A 13 -8.39 -7.66 -28.59
CA VAL A 13 -7.37 -6.65 -28.21
C VAL A 13 -6.63 -6.05 -29.42
N ASN A 14 -6.74 -6.64 -30.60
CA ASN A 14 -6.16 -6.08 -31.83
C ASN A 14 -7.03 -4.99 -32.48
N ASN A 15 -8.29 -4.82 -32.03
CA ASN A 15 -9.20 -3.78 -32.47
C ASN A 15 -9.44 -2.80 -31.30
N TYR A 16 -9.80 -1.55 -31.62
CA TYR A 16 -9.84 -0.40 -30.70
C TYR A 16 -10.86 -0.49 -29.52
N GLU A 17 -11.42 -1.66 -29.23
CA GLU A 17 -12.43 -1.94 -28.18
C GLU A 17 -11.82 -2.61 -26.92
N CYS A 18 -10.55 -2.30 -26.58
CA CYS A 18 -9.82 -2.97 -25.49
C CYS A 18 -10.33 -2.65 -24.07
N ASN A 19 -10.90 -1.47 -23.84
CA ASN A 19 -11.13 -0.97 -22.48
C ASN A 19 -12.23 -1.74 -21.74
N GLU A 20 -13.31 -2.12 -22.42
CA GLU A 20 -14.39 -2.88 -21.80
C GLU A 20 -13.93 -4.28 -21.42
N VAL A 21 -13.22 -4.97 -22.31
CA VAL A 21 -12.64 -6.29 -22.03
C VAL A 21 -11.67 -6.25 -20.85
N ILE A 22 -10.82 -5.21 -20.78
CA ILE A 22 -9.89 -5.01 -19.66
C ILE A 22 -10.67 -4.86 -18.34
N ASN A 23 -11.73 -4.07 -18.30
CA ASN A 23 -12.55 -3.89 -17.10
C ASN A 23 -13.18 -5.20 -16.63
N PHE A 24 -13.59 -6.09 -17.55
CA PHE A 24 -14.13 -7.41 -17.19
C PHE A 24 -13.08 -8.35 -16.59
N ILE A 25 -11.80 -8.21 -16.95
CA ILE A 25 -10.74 -9.17 -16.56
C ILE A 25 -9.72 -8.61 -15.57
N GLU A 26 -9.74 -7.32 -15.23
CA GLU A 26 -8.74 -6.69 -14.33
C GLU A 26 -8.67 -7.35 -12.93
N ASN A 27 -9.75 -8.03 -12.53
CA ASN A 27 -9.85 -8.74 -11.26
C ASN A 27 -9.58 -10.26 -11.39
N ASP A 28 -9.45 -10.79 -12.62
CA ASP A 28 -9.14 -12.20 -12.88
C ASP A 28 -7.65 -12.38 -13.17
N ILE A 29 -6.86 -12.59 -12.10
CA ILE A 29 -5.41 -12.76 -12.22
C ILE A 29 -5.00 -13.95 -13.09
N LYS A 30 -5.81 -15.02 -13.14
CA LYS A 30 -5.48 -16.19 -13.98
C LYS A 30 -5.58 -15.83 -15.45
N THR A 31 -6.62 -15.07 -15.81
CA THR A 31 -6.79 -14.56 -17.17
C THR A 31 -5.69 -13.56 -17.52
N LEU A 32 -5.39 -12.58 -16.66
CA LEU A 32 -4.30 -11.61 -16.88
C LEU A 32 -2.94 -12.31 -17.08
N TYR A 33 -2.63 -13.33 -16.27
CA TYR A 33 -1.40 -14.11 -16.40
C TYR A 33 -1.33 -14.90 -17.71
N SER A 34 -2.47 -15.38 -18.21
CA SER A 34 -2.55 -16.03 -19.52
C SER A 34 -2.30 -15.02 -20.63
N CYS A 35 -2.88 -13.82 -20.54
CA CYS A 35 -2.71 -12.75 -21.53
C CYS A 35 -1.25 -12.32 -21.68
N ILE A 36 -0.50 -12.11 -20.59
CA ILE A 36 0.92 -11.68 -20.68
C ILE A 36 1.83 -12.69 -21.39
N ARG A 37 1.41 -13.96 -21.51
CA ARG A 37 2.17 -15.06 -22.15
C ARG A 37 1.87 -15.21 -23.64
N VAL A 38 0.86 -14.52 -24.17
CA VAL A 38 0.44 -14.64 -25.58
C VAL A 38 1.53 -14.15 -26.52
N ASN A 39 1.89 -12.87 -26.43
CA ASN A 39 2.94 -12.25 -27.25
C ASN A 39 3.48 -10.97 -26.60
N ARG A 40 4.48 -10.33 -27.22
CA ARG A 40 5.12 -9.10 -26.69
C ARG A 40 4.16 -7.91 -26.58
N SER A 41 3.19 -7.79 -27.49
CA SER A 41 2.19 -6.70 -27.45
C SER A 41 1.30 -6.85 -26.22
N PHE A 42 0.74 -8.05 -26.03
CA PHE A 42 -0.08 -8.38 -24.87
C PHE A 42 0.69 -8.23 -23.57
N CYS A 43 1.94 -8.67 -23.52
CA CYS A 43 2.81 -8.48 -22.37
C CYS A 43 2.91 -6.98 -21.99
N ARG A 44 3.11 -6.09 -22.97
CA ARG A 44 3.18 -4.64 -22.74
C ARG A 44 1.86 -4.03 -22.26
N THR A 45 0.72 -4.55 -22.71
CA THR A 45 -0.62 -4.08 -22.31
C THR A 45 -1.02 -4.57 -20.91
N PHE A 46 -0.82 -5.86 -20.63
CA PHE A 46 -1.37 -6.49 -19.43
C PHE A 46 -0.45 -6.43 -18.21
N ILE A 47 0.87 -6.24 -18.39
CA ILE A 47 1.78 -6.04 -17.25
C ILE A 47 1.41 -4.80 -16.42
N PRO A 48 1.15 -3.61 -17.01
CA PRO A 48 0.69 -2.44 -16.27
C PRO A 48 -0.62 -2.69 -15.49
N ILE A 49 -1.58 -3.41 -16.08
CA ILE A 49 -2.86 -3.75 -15.44
C ILE A 49 -2.61 -4.65 -14.22
N LEU A 50 -1.80 -5.70 -14.39
CA LEU A 50 -1.45 -6.62 -13.31
C LEU A 50 -0.67 -5.92 -12.18
N TRP A 51 0.18 -4.95 -12.52
CA TRP A 51 0.99 -4.19 -11.55
C TRP A 51 0.30 -2.94 -10.99
N LYS A 52 -0.97 -2.67 -11.36
CA LYS A 52 -1.80 -1.59 -10.79
C LYS A 52 -1.88 -1.69 -9.27
N ASN A 53 -2.12 -2.90 -8.76
CA ASN A 53 -2.01 -3.28 -7.34
C ASN A 53 -1.25 -4.61 -7.21
N PRO A 54 0.09 -4.59 -7.09
CA PRO A 54 0.88 -5.82 -7.15
C PRO A 54 0.75 -6.68 -5.87
N PHE A 55 0.23 -6.13 -4.78
CA PHE A 55 0.06 -6.83 -3.50
C PHE A 55 -1.27 -7.56 -3.38
N LYS A 56 -2.30 -7.12 -4.13
CA LYS A 56 -3.69 -7.62 -4.07
C LYS A 56 -3.82 -9.14 -4.15
N PHE A 57 -2.96 -9.82 -4.89
CA PHE A 57 -3.08 -11.25 -5.17
C PHE A 57 -1.98 -12.10 -4.53
N ILE A 58 -1.20 -11.52 -3.60
CA ILE A 58 -0.08 -12.21 -2.95
C ILE A 58 -0.40 -12.43 -1.47
N SER A 59 -0.45 -13.71 -1.09
CA SER A 59 -0.73 -14.13 0.28
C SER A 59 0.44 -14.84 0.97
N ASP A 60 1.41 -15.39 0.24
CA ASP A 60 2.60 -16.03 0.84
C ASP A 60 3.83 -15.13 0.83
N ASP A 61 4.66 -15.36 1.85
CA ASP A 61 5.86 -14.58 2.12
C ASP A 61 6.90 -14.67 1.01
N LYS A 62 7.03 -15.83 0.34
CA LYS A 62 8.03 -16.03 -0.72
C LYS A 62 7.72 -15.15 -1.93
N ARG A 63 6.46 -15.11 -2.38
CA ARG A 63 6.04 -14.20 -3.46
C ARG A 63 6.16 -12.74 -3.06
N LEU A 64 5.92 -12.37 -1.79
CA LEU A 64 6.16 -11.00 -1.30
C LEU A 64 7.65 -10.62 -1.39
N VAL A 65 8.56 -11.51 -1.00
CA VAL A 65 10.01 -11.26 -1.13
C VAL A 65 10.42 -11.09 -2.59
N GLN A 66 9.86 -11.88 -3.51
CA GLN A 66 10.13 -11.76 -4.95
C GLN A 66 9.59 -10.46 -5.55
N LEU A 67 8.38 -10.04 -5.16
CA LEU A 67 7.82 -8.74 -5.52
C LEU A 67 8.76 -7.63 -5.04
N PHE A 68 9.16 -7.67 -3.77
CA PHE A 68 10.02 -6.64 -3.21
C PHE A 68 11.42 -6.62 -3.85
N SER A 69 11.97 -7.79 -4.20
CA SER A 69 13.21 -7.89 -4.99
C SER A 69 13.06 -7.20 -6.34
N THR A 70 11.89 -7.28 -6.97
CA THR A 70 11.59 -6.58 -8.23
C THR A 70 11.58 -5.06 -8.04
N LEU A 71 11.06 -4.55 -6.91
CA LEU A 71 11.14 -3.12 -6.55
C LEU A 71 12.58 -2.68 -6.28
N ILE A 72 13.37 -3.49 -5.55
CA ILE A 72 14.80 -3.22 -5.33
C ILE A 72 15.57 -3.11 -6.65
N ARG A 73 15.23 -3.93 -7.65
CA ARG A 73 15.83 -3.83 -8.98
C ARG A 73 15.33 -2.62 -9.79
N CYS A 74 14.21 -2.01 -9.42
CA CYS A 74 13.74 -0.76 -10.01
C CYS A 74 14.44 0.47 -9.42
N LEU A 75 15.19 0.34 -8.32
CA LEU A 75 15.96 1.44 -7.74
C LEU A 75 16.90 2.09 -8.76
N HIS A 76 17.17 3.38 -8.57
CA HIS A 76 18.17 4.10 -9.33
C HIS A 76 19.57 3.51 -9.07
N GLN A 77 20.49 3.68 -10.02
CA GLN A 77 21.82 3.07 -9.93
C GLN A 77 22.59 3.50 -8.67
N ILE A 78 22.39 4.73 -8.23
CA ILE A 78 23.01 5.27 -7.00
C ILE A 78 22.51 4.49 -5.77
N ASP A 79 21.19 4.31 -5.64
CA ASP A 79 20.58 3.58 -4.53
C ASP A 79 20.95 2.08 -4.55
N LYS A 80 21.06 1.48 -5.73
CA LYS A 80 21.55 0.11 -5.90
C LYS A 80 22.98 -0.03 -5.39
N LYS A 81 23.89 0.83 -5.85
CA LYS A 81 25.29 0.83 -5.40
C LYS A 81 25.40 1.04 -3.90
N TRP A 82 24.59 1.94 -3.34
CA TRP A 82 24.52 2.14 -1.89
C TRP A 82 24.15 0.85 -1.17
N LEU A 83 23.12 0.15 -1.63
CA LEU A 83 22.64 -1.10 -1.02
C LEU A 83 23.70 -2.22 -1.12
N GLU A 84 24.38 -2.33 -2.26
CA GLU A 84 25.48 -3.27 -2.49
C GLU A 84 26.67 -2.98 -1.55
N ASN A 85 27.07 -1.72 -1.41
CA ASN A 85 28.18 -1.33 -0.55
C ASN A 85 27.87 -1.49 0.94
N GLU A 86 26.69 -1.05 1.39
CA GLU A 86 26.29 -1.06 2.80
C GLU A 86 26.06 -2.49 3.31
N TYR A 87 25.54 -3.39 2.48
CA TYR A 87 25.12 -4.72 2.92
C TYR A 87 25.79 -5.89 2.20
N SER A 88 26.75 -5.63 1.30
CA SER A 88 27.45 -6.67 0.53
C SER A 88 26.50 -7.61 -0.23
N ILE A 89 25.36 -7.07 -0.69
CA ILE A 89 24.40 -7.83 -1.51
C ILE A 89 24.77 -7.71 -2.99
N GLN A 90 24.28 -8.65 -3.79
CA GLN A 90 24.44 -8.62 -5.25
C GLN A 90 23.07 -8.50 -5.89
N VAL A 91 22.62 -7.25 -6.14
CA VAL A 91 21.26 -6.96 -6.63
C VAL A 91 20.98 -7.66 -7.97
N ASP A 92 22.03 -7.81 -8.78
CA ASP A 92 21.95 -8.47 -10.08
C ASP A 92 21.69 -9.99 -10.01
N LYS A 93 21.98 -10.63 -8.86
CA LYS A 93 21.76 -12.06 -8.65
C LYS A 93 20.35 -12.44 -8.18
N PHE A 94 19.47 -11.47 -7.94
CA PHE A 94 18.07 -11.78 -7.66
C PHE A 94 17.42 -12.48 -8.86
N HIS A 95 16.52 -13.43 -8.60
CA HIS A 95 15.92 -14.37 -9.58
C HIS A 95 15.33 -13.72 -10.84
N THR A 96 15.13 -12.41 -10.86
CA THR A 96 14.68 -11.62 -12.02
C THR A 96 15.86 -10.92 -12.70
N SER A 97 16.77 -11.65 -13.34
CA SER A 97 18.07 -11.12 -13.86
C SER A 97 17.99 -9.92 -14.82
N LYS A 98 16.80 -9.58 -15.37
CA LYS A 98 16.58 -8.36 -16.17
C LYS A 98 15.26 -7.68 -15.80
N VAL A 99 15.33 -6.37 -15.56
CA VAL A 99 14.13 -5.51 -15.39
C VAL A 99 13.66 -5.10 -16.78
N TYR A 100 12.60 -5.72 -17.26
CA TYR A 100 12.04 -5.42 -18.58
C TYR A 100 11.12 -4.19 -18.59
N PHE A 101 10.59 -3.84 -17.41
CA PHE A 101 9.67 -2.73 -17.22
C PHE A 101 10.02 -1.94 -15.96
N LYS A 102 9.72 -0.64 -15.96
CA LYS A 102 9.76 0.18 -14.73
C LYS A 102 8.54 -0.12 -13.87
N TYR A 103 8.46 -1.32 -13.30
CA TYR A 103 7.28 -1.85 -12.62
C TYR A 103 6.71 -0.90 -11.56
N HIS A 104 7.58 -0.21 -10.80
CA HIS A 104 7.17 0.78 -9.81
C HIS A 104 6.29 1.91 -10.36
N THR A 105 6.40 2.25 -11.65
CA THR A 105 5.59 3.30 -12.29
C THR A 105 4.16 2.85 -12.62
N PHE A 106 3.90 1.54 -12.61
CA PHE A 106 2.57 0.99 -12.90
C PHE A 106 1.68 0.89 -11.66
N ILE A 107 2.24 1.06 -10.46
CA ILE A 107 1.49 1.00 -9.21
C ILE A 107 0.58 2.23 -9.13
N LYS A 108 -0.73 2.00 -9.06
CA LYS A 108 -1.77 3.03 -8.90
C LYS A 108 -2.54 2.91 -7.59
N ASP A 109 -2.55 1.70 -7.02
CA ASP A 109 -3.12 1.44 -5.70
C ASP A 109 -1.96 1.19 -4.73
N PHE A 110 -1.67 2.17 -3.89
CA PHE A 110 -0.57 2.09 -2.92
C PHE A 110 -1.01 1.35 -1.67
N GLU A 111 -0.26 0.31 -1.29
CA GLU A 111 -0.56 -0.57 -0.16
C GLU A 111 0.55 -0.51 0.89
N LEU A 112 0.40 0.32 1.94
CA LEU A 112 1.46 0.55 2.92
C LEU A 112 1.83 -0.73 3.68
N ASN A 113 0.83 -1.46 4.18
CA ASN A 113 1.05 -2.60 5.07
C ASN A 113 1.73 -3.78 4.36
N PRO A 114 1.21 -4.28 3.21
CA PRO A 114 1.90 -5.30 2.41
C PRO A 114 3.30 -4.89 1.98
N LEU A 115 3.51 -3.63 1.57
CA LEU A 115 4.83 -3.12 1.19
C LEU A 115 5.82 -3.22 2.37
N GLN A 116 5.41 -2.76 3.55
CA GLN A 116 6.23 -2.81 4.76
C GLN A 116 6.51 -4.24 5.20
N ARG A 117 5.52 -5.14 5.09
CA ARG A 117 5.71 -6.58 5.36
C ARG A 117 6.72 -7.19 4.39
N ALA A 118 6.56 -6.95 3.09
CA ALA A 118 7.46 -7.46 2.06
C ALA A 118 8.90 -6.96 2.27
N MET A 119 9.08 -5.68 2.60
CA MET A 119 10.39 -5.12 2.93
C MET A 119 11.06 -5.81 4.13
N ARG A 120 10.30 -6.09 5.20
CA ARG A 120 10.82 -6.78 6.38
C ARG A 120 11.23 -8.23 6.09
N LEU A 121 10.40 -8.95 5.33
CA LEU A 121 10.70 -10.32 4.91
C LEU A 121 11.96 -10.34 4.05
N TRP A 122 12.03 -9.46 3.07
CA TRP A 122 13.19 -9.32 2.20
C TRP A 122 14.46 -8.95 2.98
N ALA A 123 14.37 -7.99 3.90
CA ALA A 123 15.48 -7.60 4.76
C ALA A 123 15.94 -8.76 5.65
N THR A 124 15.00 -9.57 6.15
CA THR A 124 15.31 -10.74 6.97
C THR A 124 16.00 -11.83 6.14
N GLU A 125 15.58 -12.04 4.90
CA GLU A 125 16.15 -13.05 4.00
C GLU A 125 17.55 -12.67 3.51
N HIS A 126 17.74 -11.42 3.09
CA HIS A 126 18.97 -11.00 2.41
C HIS A 126 19.95 -10.26 3.31
N LEU A 127 19.50 -9.69 4.43
CA LEU A 127 20.33 -8.82 5.28
C LEU A 127 20.49 -9.34 6.72
N ALA A 128 19.73 -10.35 7.16
CA ALA A 128 20.16 -11.07 8.34
C ALA A 128 21.49 -11.74 7.98
N GLY A 129 22.56 -11.49 8.74
CA GLY A 129 23.88 -12.04 8.44
C GLY A 129 23.79 -13.54 8.09
N LYS A 130 24.52 -13.97 7.06
CA LYS A 130 24.63 -15.40 6.73
C LYS A 130 25.08 -16.11 8.01
N LYS A 131 24.40 -17.19 8.41
CA LYS A 131 24.82 -18.04 9.54
C LYS A 131 26.28 -18.45 9.31
N GLY A 132 27.22 -17.73 9.92
CA GLY A 132 28.59 -18.20 10.04
C GLY A 132 28.59 -19.41 10.97
N LYS A 133 29.45 -20.40 10.70
CA LYS A 133 29.58 -21.59 11.56
C LYS A 133 29.99 -21.27 13.01
N ASN A 134 30.38 -20.02 13.31
CA ASN A 134 30.82 -19.54 14.62
C ASN A 134 29.98 -18.37 15.18
N ASP A 135 28.81 -18.07 14.61
CA ASP A 135 28.02 -16.93 15.11
C ASP A 135 27.35 -17.26 16.45
N GLN A 136 27.68 -16.46 17.46
CA GLN A 136 26.91 -16.38 18.70
C GLN A 136 25.42 -16.30 18.36
N ILE A 137 24.62 -17.14 19.03
CA ILE A 137 23.17 -17.16 18.88
C ILE A 137 22.65 -15.80 19.33
N TYR A 138 22.45 -14.87 18.40
CA TYR A 138 21.72 -13.65 18.69
C TYR A 138 20.32 -14.03 19.12
N ASP A 139 19.90 -13.52 20.28
CA ASP A 139 18.51 -13.65 20.69
C ASP A 139 17.57 -13.03 19.63
N SER A 140 16.32 -13.50 19.60
CA SER A 140 15.33 -13.08 18.61
C SER A 140 15.04 -11.57 18.61
N SER A 141 15.24 -10.89 19.75
CA SER A 141 15.04 -9.45 19.90
C SER A 141 16.20 -8.64 19.30
N THR A 142 17.44 -9.09 19.47
CA THR A 142 18.62 -8.45 18.88
C THR A 142 18.58 -8.54 17.36
N LYS A 143 18.21 -9.70 16.81
CA LYS A 143 17.98 -9.86 15.36
C LYS A 143 16.90 -8.92 14.86
N ARG A 144 15.76 -8.82 15.56
CA ARG A 144 14.66 -7.91 15.22
C ARG A 144 15.10 -6.44 15.20
N ARG A 145 15.90 -6.01 16.19
CA ARG A 145 16.45 -4.65 16.27
C ARG A 145 17.38 -4.32 15.10
N ILE A 146 18.23 -5.27 14.69
CA ILE A 146 19.12 -5.10 13.53
C ILE A 146 18.31 -4.95 12.26
N ILE A 147 17.34 -5.86 12.01
CA ILE A 147 16.49 -5.79 10.82
C ILE A 147 15.71 -4.47 10.77
N ARG A 148 15.14 -4.03 11.90
CA ARG A 148 14.45 -2.73 12.01
C ARG A 148 15.34 -1.58 11.55
N LYS A 149 16.60 -1.51 12.00
CA LYS A 149 17.53 -0.45 11.56
C LYS A 149 17.78 -0.47 10.05
N LYS A 150 17.87 -1.66 9.46
CA LYS A 150 18.07 -1.83 8.01
C LYS A 150 16.83 -1.41 7.22
N VAL A 151 15.65 -1.85 7.66
CA VAL A 151 14.35 -1.45 7.10
C VAL A 151 14.18 0.06 7.10
N ASN A 152 14.57 0.75 8.19
CA ASN A 152 14.52 2.21 8.25
C ASN A 152 15.33 2.90 7.15
N LYS A 153 16.55 2.38 6.87
CA LYS A 153 17.39 2.94 5.81
C LYS A 153 16.78 2.66 4.43
N ILE A 154 16.27 1.44 4.20
CA ILE A 154 15.65 1.03 2.94
C ILE A 154 14.36 1.82 2.64
N ASN A 155 13.58 2.16 3.67
CA ASN A 155 12.39 3.01 3.53
C ASN A 155 12.69 4.31 2.79
N HIS A 156 13.83 4.94 3.04
CA HIS A 156 14.19 6.17 2.34
C HIS A 156 14.32 5.96 0.83
N HIS A 157 15.05 4.92 0.41
CA HIS A 157 15.28 4.63 -1.01
C HIS A 157 14.01 4.15 -1.71
N ILE A 158 13.23 3.29 -1.07
CA ILE A 158 11.94 2.81 -1.61
C ILE A 158 10.92 3.94 -1.65
N GLY A 159 10.89 4.80 -0.63
CA GLY A 159 10.07 6.00 -0.62
C GLY A 159 10.37 6.90 -1.82
N ASN A 160 11.64 7.23 -2.05
CA ASN A 160 12.05 8.03 -3.20
C ASN A 160 11.73 7.36 -4.56
N LEU A 161 11.77 6.02 -4.63
CA LEU A 161 11.40 5.27 -5.84
C LEU A 161 9.90 5.35 -6.13
N LEU A 162 9.07 5.28 -5.09
CA LEU A 162 7.62 5.20 -5.19
C LEU A 162 6.95 6.58 -5.25
N PHE A 163 7.48 7.56 -4.52
CA PHE A 163 6.95 8.92 -4.44
C PHE A 163 7.86 9.89 -5.19
N ASN A 164 7.93 9.71 -6.51
CA ASN A 164 8.63 10.61 -7.42
C ASN A 164 7.67 11.17 -8.48
N LYS A 165 8.18 12.03 -9.38
CA LYS A 165 7.39 12.68 -10.44
C LYS A 165 6.61 11.72 -11.35
N GLY A 166 6.99 10.44 -11.42
CA GLY A 166 6.28 9.42 -12.23
C GLY A 166 5.28 8.57 -11.45
N GLY A 167 5.29 8.62 -10.12
CA GLY A 167 4.28 7.98 -9.29
C GLY A 167 3.05 8.87 -9.22
N GLN A 168 1.89 8.34 -9.61
CA GLN A 168 0.59 9.01 -9.52
C GLN A 168 -0.40 7.95 -9.06
N TYR A 169 -0.87 8.07 -7.82
CA TYR A 169 -1.74 7.09 -7.18
C TYR A 169 -3.20 7.49 -7.36
N GLY A 170 -4.06 6.54 -7.71
CA GLY A 170 -5.51 6.71 -7.65
C GLY A 170 -6.06 6.33 -6.27
N SER A 171 -5.42 5.35 -5.61
CA SER A 171 -5.81 4.88 -4.29
C SER A 171 -4.63 4.80 -3.33
N LEU A 172 -4.86 5.20 -2.07
CA LEU A 172 -3.94 5.01 -0.95
C LEU A 172 -4.60 4.14 0.12
N ASN A 173 -3.96 3.04 0.48
CA ASN A 173 -4.38 2.13 1.55
C ASN A 173 -3.30 2.10 2.64
N ILE A 174 -3.61 2.74 3.77
CA ILE A 174 -2.68 3.01 4.88
C ILE A 174 -3.20 2.31 6.14
N TYR A 175 -2.76 1.06 6.31
CA TYR A 175 -3.14 0.22 7.45
C TYR A 175 -1.96 -0.02 8.40
N TYR A 176 -2.18 0.21 9.69
CA TYR A 176 -1.17 0.03 10.75
C TYR A 176 -1.45 -1.23 11.61
N ASN A 177 -1.54 -2.40 10.97
CA ASN A 177 -1.91 -3.67 11.63
C ASN A 177 -0.67 -4.44 12.12
N ASP A 178 0.37 -4.52 11.29
CA ASP A 178 1.58 -5.32 11.55
C ASP A 178 2.79 -4.43 11.80
N LEU A 179 2.87 -3.91 13.02
CA LEU A 179 3.97 -3.06 13.49
C LEU A 179 5.05 -3.87 14.20
N LEU A 180 5.37 -5.06 13.67
CA LEU A 180 6.32 -6.02 14.23
C LEU A 180 7.71 -5.43 14.52
N SER A 181 8.06 -4.30 13.88
CA SER A 181 9.32 -3.59 14.08
C SER A 181 9.15 -2.27 14.83
N GLY A 182 7.96 -1.88 15.25
CA GLY A 182 7.66 -0.61 15.93
C GLY A 182 7.47 0.58 14.98
N PRO A 183 6.95 1.72 15.47
CA PRO A 183 6.48 2.83 14.62
C PRO A 183 7.59 3.50 13.83
N ARG A 184 8.80 3.66 14.42
CA ARG A 184 9.90 4.36 13.73
C ARG A 184 10.50 3.62 12.53
N SER A 185 9.92 2.48 12.14
CA SER A 185 10.28 1.75 10.91
C SER A 185 9.18 1.76 9.87
N LEU A 186 8.12 2.50 10.12
CA LEU A 186 7.12 2.80 9.10
C LEU A 186 7.72 3.74 8.07
N LEU A 187 7.33 3.55 6.81
CA LEU A 187 7.56 4.55 5.79
C LEU A 187 6.68 5.76 6.12
N ASP A 188 7.34 6.88 6.39
CA ASP A 188 6.70 8.18 6.47
C ASP A 188 6.64 8.77 5.05
N ILE A 189 5.45 8.79 4.47
CA ILE A 189 5.21 9.32 3.12
C ILE A 189 5.53 10.82 3.08
N CYS A 190 5.18 11.54 4.15
CA CYS A 190 5.28 13.00 4.23
C CYS A 190 6.74 13.46 4.38
N ALA A 191 7.63 12.59 4.84
CA ALA A 191 9.07 12.84 4.87
C ALA A 191 9.76 12.71 3.50
N ILE A 192 9.07 12.20 2.47
CA ILE A 192 9.67 11.99 1.14
C ILE A 192 9.63 13.29 0.34
N LYS A 193 10.74 13.63 -0.32
CA LYS A 193 10.78 14.83 -1.17
C LYS A 193 9.80 14.68 -2.33
N ASN A 194 8.96 15.70 -2.55
CA ASN A 194 7.96 15.74 -3.63
C ASN A 194 6.86 14.66 -3.52
N TYR A 195 6.55 14.18 -2.32
CA TYR A 195 5.47 13.20 -2.15
C TYR A 195 4.11 13.71 -2.65
N LYS A 196 3.84 15.02 -2.47
CA LYS A 196 2.56 15.66 -2.83
C LYS A 196 2.21 15.47 -4.30
N GLN A 197 3.20 15.51 -5.19
CA GLN A 197 2.99 15.31 -6.63
C GLN A 197 2.42 13.92 -6.94
N SER A 198 2.77 12.90 -6.14
CA SER A 198 2.24 11.55 -6.32
C SER A 198 0.84 11.36 -5.78
N LEU A 199 0.34 12.31 -4.98
CA LEU A 199 -0.95 12.21 -4.33
C LEU A 199 -2.07 12.96 -5.07
N VAL A 200 -1.74 13.76 -6.09
CA VAL A 200 -2.68 14.68 -6.77
C VAL A 200 -3.94 13.95 -7.28
N ASP A 201 -3.77 12.76 -7.86
CA ASP A 201 -4.86 12.00 -8.48
C ASP A 201 -5.57 11.05 -7.52
N VAL A 202 -5.20 11.07 -6.23
CA VAL A 202 -5.79 10.18 -5.23
C VAL A 202 -7.23 10.57 -5.01
N ASN A 203 -8.14 9.66 -5.31
CA ASN A 203 -9.57 9.82 -5.09
C ASN A 203 -10.13 8.82 -4.05
N LYS A 204 -9.36 7.77 -3.74
CA LYS A 204 -9.70 6.74 -2.77
C LYS A 204 -8.66 6.68 -1.65
N LEU A 205 -9.12 6.84 -0.42
CA LEU A 205 -8.29 6.73 0.78
C LEU A 205 -8.88 5.70 1.73
N SER A 206 -8.07 4.73 2.13
CA SER A 206 -8.41 3.77 3.19
C SER A 206 -7.40 3.90 4.32
N LEU A 207 -7.89 4.18 5.52
CA LEU A 207 -7.09 4.34 6.73
C LEU A 207 -7.46 3.24 7.71
N GLY A 208 -6.44 2.59 8.28
CA GLY A 208 -6.61 1.51 9.23
C GLY A 208 -5.67 1.59 10.41
N LEU A 209 -6.18 1.42 11.63
CA LEU A 209 -5.40 1.27 12.84
C LEU A 209 -5.95 0.11 13.65
N PHE A 210 -5.21 -0.99 13.74
CA PHE A 210 -5.65 -2.20 14.43
C PHE A 210 -4.63 -2.59 15.49
N ASN A 211 -4.41 -1.69 16.45
CA ASN A 211 -3.47 -1.92 17.53
C ASN A 211 -4.10 -1.62 18.88
N LYS A 212 -4.64 -2.67 19.51
CA LYS A 212 -5.37 -2.55 20.77
C LYS A 212 -4.52 -2.05 21.94
N ASN A 213 -3.18 -2.19 21.90
CA ASN A 213 -2.35 -2.15 23.12
C ASN A 213 -1.19 -1.14 23.15
N SER A 214 -0.87 -0.39 22.09
CA SER A 214 0.34 0.44 22.07
C SER A 214 0.08 1.95 22.04
N MET A 215 0.14 2.58 23.22
CA MET A 215 0.00 4.04 23.42
C MET A 215 1.05 4.85 22.64
N ASN A 216 2.23 4.28 22.39
CA ASN A 216 3.33 4.98 21.71
C ASN A 216 3.11 5.15 20.19
N LEU A 217 2.06 4.54 19.63
CA LEU A 217 1.79 4.58 18.19
C LEU A 217 0.86 5.71 17.80
N ILE A 218 -0.15 5.97 18.62
CA ILE A 218 -1.21 6.93 18.31
C ILE A 218 -0.60 8.29 17.95
N PRO A 219 0.32 8.89 18.73
CA PRO A 219 0.91 10.17 18.36
C PRO A 219 1.64 10.17 17.01
N ILE A 220 2.31 9.07 16.66
CA ILE A 220 3.06 8.95 15.40
C ILE A 220 2.09 8.79 14.22
N ILE A 221 1.02 8.03 14.41
CA ILE A 221 -0.01 7.85 13.39
C ILE A 221 -0.77 9.15 13.19
N THR A 222 -1.13 9.84 14.27
CA THR A 222 -1.73 11.19 14.24
C THR A 222 -0.84 12.14 13.46
N TYR A 223 0.44 12.22 13.80
CA TYR A 223 1.40 13.08 13.09
C TYR A 223 1.48 12.75 11.58
N ASN A 224 1.60 11.47 11.23
CA ASN A 224 1.65 11.03 9.84
C ASN A 224 0.34 11.37 9.10
N PHE A 225 -0.80 11.18 9.76
CA PHE A 225 -2.11 11.49 9.21
C PHE A 225 -2.29 12.99 8.97
N GLN A 226 -1.93 13.85 9.93
CA GLN A 226 -1.97 15.30 9.76
C GLN A 226 -1.12 15.76 8.56
N GLY A 227 0.05 15.14 8.37
CA GLY A 227 0.87 15.37 7.16
C GLY A 227 0.14 15.01 5.87
N LEU A 228 -0.55 13.87 5.84
CA LEU A 228 -1.32 13.40 4.68
C LEU A 228 -2.57 14.23 4.43
N GLN A 229 -3.32 14.57 5.47
CA GLN A 229 -4.49 15.44 5.44
C GLN A 229 -4.18 16.76 4.71
N ASN A 230 -3.05 17.38 5.02
CA ASN A 230 -2.59 18.60 4.36
C ASN A 230 -2.33 18.45 2.85
N ALA A 231 -1.94 17.24 2.41
CA ALA A 231 -1.69 16.97 1.00
C ALA A 231 -2.96 16.53 0.25
N LEU A 232 -3.87 15.83 0.92
CA LEU A 232 -5.07 15.23 0.33
C LEU A 232 -6.30 16.13 0.37
N SER A 233 -6.36 17.12 1.26
CA SER A 233 -7.54 18.02 1.38
C SER A 233 -7.83 18.83 0.11
N LYS A 234 -6.88 18.91 -0.84
CA LYS A 234 -7.09 19.55 -2.16
C LYS A 234 -7.52 18.58 -3.26
N ASN A 235 -7.46 17.26 -3.02
CA ASN A 235 -7.61 16.23 -4.06
C ASN A 235 -9.04 15.67 -4.12
N ASN A 236 -9.98 16.26 -3.37
CA ASN A 236 -11.40 15.89 -3.31
C ASN A 236 -11.60 14.36 -3.28
N ILE A 237 -11.22 13.73 -2.15
CA ILE A 237 -11.43 12.31 -1.95
C ILE A 237 -12.91 12.01 -2.11
N GLN A 238 -13.23 11.03 -2.96
CA GLN A 238 -14.60 10.58 -3.23
C GLN A 238 -14.93 9.30 -2.48
N HIS A 239 -13.91 8.48 -2.20
CA HIS A 239 -14.08 7.19 -1.56
C HIS A 239 -13.21 7.11 -0.32
N LEU A 240 -13.85 7.14 0.85
CA LEU A 240 -13.16 7.15 2.14
C LEU A 240 -13.53 5.92 2.96
N GLN A 241 -12.53 5.21 3.44
CA GLN A 241 -12.67 4.13 4.41
C GLN A 241 -11.83 4.43 5.64
N ILE A 242 -12.42 4.34 6.83
CA ILE A 242 -11.74 4.58 8.12
C ILE A 242 -12.04 3.41 9.05
N LEU A 243 -11.01 2.66 9.45
CA LEU A 243 -11.15 1.55 10.39
C LEU A 243 -10.16 1.71 11.55
N ILE A 244 -10.65 2.19 12.68
CA ILE A 244 -9.82 2.47 13.86
C ILE A 244 -10.31 1.58 15.01
N ASN A 245 -9.56 0.53 15.32
CA ASN A 245 -9.79 -0.38 16.42
C ASN A 245 -8.66 -0.23 17.45
N THR A 246 -8.91 0.58 18.47
CA THR A 246 -7.97 0.83 19.57
C THR A 246 -8.73 1.06 20.87
N GLN A 247 -8.23 0.44 21.95
CA GLN A 247 -8.78 0.65 23.31
C GLN A 247 -8.21 1.91 23.98
N LYS A 248 -7.23 2.56 23.36
CA LYS A 248 -6.53 3.72 23.92
C LYS A 248 -7.13 5.02 23.38
N ASP A 249 -7.03 6.08 24.18
CA ASP A 249 -7.51 7.40 23.77
C ASP A 249 -6.78 7.91 22.53
N HIS A 250 -7.56 8.42 21.59
CA HIS A 250 -7.10 8.93 20.30
C HIS A 250 -7.96 10.12 19.85
N SER A 251 -8.48 10.88 20.81
CA SER A 251 -9.34 12.06 20.62
C SER A 251 -8.79 13.05 19.60
N VAL A 252 -7.48 13.32 19.60
CA VAL A 252 -6.82 14.18 18.60
C VAL A 252 -6.97 13.61 17.19
N LEU A 253 -6.68 12.32 17.00
CA LEU A 253 -6.85 11.65 15.70
C LEU A 253 -8.33 11.63 15.28
N THR A 254 -9.24 11.40 16.23
CA THR A 254 -10.69 11.45 15.97
C THR A 254 -11.10 12.83 15.45
N GLY A 255 -10.63 13.91 16.08
CA GLY A 255 -10.83 15.29 15.61
C GLY A 255 -10.28 15.49 14.20
N ASP A 256 -9.01 15.14 13.97
CA ASP A 256 -8.37 15.27 12.66
C ASP A 256 -9.15 14.52 11.55
N LEU A 257 -9.66 13.32 11.86
CA LEU A 257 -10.45 12.51 10.92
C LEU A 257 -11.81 13.14 10.62
N ILE A 258 -12.50 13.66 11.63
CA ILE A 258 -13.78 14.36 11.44
C ILE A 258 -13.56 15.63 10.60
N ASP A 259 -12.53 16.41 10.91
CA ASP A 259 -12.17 17.61 10.15
C ASP A 259 -11.80 17.25 8.70
N PHE A 260 -11.12 16.11 8.50
CA PHE A 260 -10.80 15.63 7.16
C PHE A 260 -12.06 15.22 6.38
N ILE A 261 -13.02 14.53 7.00
CA ILE A 261 -14.31 14.22 6.37
C ILE A 261 -14.99 15.54 5.99
N GLN A 262 -15.06 16.50 6.90
CA GLN A 262 -15.70 17.79 6.67
C GLN A 262 -15.03 18.60 5.56
N SER A 263 -13.70 18.50 5.40
CA SER A 263 -12.96 19.26 4.40
C SER A 263 -13.06 18.71 2.97
N GLN A 264 -13.60 17.50 2.78
CA GLN A 264 -13.80 16.95 1.44
C GLN A 264 -14.92 17.70 0.69
N GLY A 265 -14.85 17.72 -0.64
CA GLY A 265 -15.83 18.44 -1.46
C GLY A 265 -17.13 17.66 -1.66
N GLN A 266 -17.05 16.45 -2.21
CA GLN A 266 -18.21 15.61 -2.50
C GLN A 266 -17.85 14.13 -2.30
N LEU A 267 -17.94 13.65 -1.06
CA LEU A 267 -17.76 12.23 -0.77
C LEU A 267 -18.89 11.42 -1.41
N LYS A 268 -18.55 10.42 -2.21
CA LYS A 268 -19.51 9.48 -2.82
C LYS A 268 -19.71 8.24 -1.97
N SER A 269 -18.65 7.75 -1.34
CA SER A 269 -18.72 6.60 -0.45
C SER A 269 -17.95 6.83 0.85
N LEU A 270 -18.61 6.54 1.98
CA LEU A 270 -17.98 6.51 3.29
C LEU A 270 -18.22 5.16 3.96
N SER A 271 -17.14 4.48 4.36
CA SER A 271 -17.20 3.26 5.16
C SER A 271 -16.38 3.44 6.42
N THR A 272 -16.99 3.29 7.60
CA THR A 272 -16.27 3.45 8.85
C THR A 272 -16.76 2.53 9.94
N ASN A 273 -15.91 2.21 10.92
CA ASN A 273 -16.40 1.77 12.22
C ASN A 273 -16.69 2.98 13.13
N VAL A 274 -17.33 2.76 14.27
CA VAL A 274 -17.48 3.81 15.30
C VAL A 274 -16.13 4.07 15.98
N PHE A 275 -15.32 4.97 15.39
CA PHE A 275 -13.99 5.34 15.91
C PHE A 275 -14.01 6.56 16.86
N TRP A 276 -15.19 7.09 17.15
CA TRP A 276 -15.36 8.28 17.99
C TRP A 276 -16.04 7.91 19.30
N LYS A 277 -15.79 8.72 20.32
CA LYS A 277 -16.50 8.65 21.60
C LYS A 277 -17.81 9.43 21.54
N ALA A 278 -18.68 9.22 22.54
CA ALA A 278 -20.01 9.81 22.59
C ALA A 278 -20.02 11.35 22.43
N ASP A 279 -19.03 12.03 22.99
CA ASP A 279 -18.81 13.48 22.91
C ASP A 279 -18.55 14.00 21.48
N ALA A 280 -17.89 13.20 20.64
CA ALA A 280 -17.60 13.54 19.24
C ALA A 280 -18.71 13.11 18.24
N THR A 281 -19.76 12.43 18.70
CA THR A 281 -20.87 11.95 17.84
C THR A 281 -21.52 13.09 17.06
N LYS A 282 -21.79 14.22 17.73
CA LYS A 282 -22.42 15.37 17.08
C LYS A 282 -21.53 15.94 15.97
N SER A 283 -20.23 16.12 16.26
CA SER A 283 -19.26 16.62 15.28
C SER A 283 -19.15 15.70 14.06
N PHE A 284 -19.13 14.38 14.28
CA PHE A 284 -19.14 13.42 13.16
C PHE A 284 -20.42 13.52 12.32
N LEU A 285 -21.59 13.59 12.96
CA LEU A 285 -22.86 13.72 12.24
C LEU A 285 -22.95 15.03 11.46
N ASP A 286 -22.44 16.13 12.03
CA ASP A 286 -22.41 17.42 11.35
C ASP A 286 -21.45 17.42 10.15
N ALA A 287 -20.28 16.78 10.26
CA ALA A 287 -19.39 16.54 9.13
C ALA A 287 -20.05 15.68 8.05
N LEU A 288 -20.80 14.64 8.43
CA LEU A 288 -21.52 13.77 7.49
C LEU A 288 -22.62 14.50 6.72
N LYS A 289 -23.36 15.39 7.39
CA LYS A 289 -24.45 16.19 6.76
C LYS A 289 -23.95 17.03 5.58
N MET A 290 -22.69 17.48 5.60
CA MET A 290 -22.07 18.24 4.50
C MET A 290 -22.06 17.44 3.18
N HIS A 291 -22.13 16.12 3.26
CA HIS A 291 -22.09 15.20 2.11
C HIS A 291 -23.43 14.52 1.84
N SER A 292 -24.51 14.98 2.48
CA SER A 292 -25.85 14.37 2.38
C SER A 292 -26.42 14.30 0.95
N THR A 293 -25.93 15.15 0.04
CA THR A 293 -26.37 15.20 -1.36
C THR A 293 -25.46 14.42 -2.32
N SER A 294 -24.26 14.02 -1.90
CA SER A 294 -23.29 13.29 -2.74
C SER A 294 -23.05 11.84 -2.34
N ILE A 295 -23.24 11.50 -1.06
CA ILE A 295 -23.05 10.13 -0.59
C ILE A 295 -24.10 9.23 -1.23
N THR A 296 -23.61 8.23 -1.95
CA THR A 296 -24.41 7.14 -2.55
C THR A 296 -24.18 5.81 -1.85
N PHE A 297 -23.11 5.71 -1.06
CA PHE A 297 -22.80 4.55 -0.24
C PHE A 297 -22.34 4.98 1.15
N LEU A 298 -23.09 4.58 2.19
CA LEU A 298 -22.73 4.80 3.59
C LEU A 298 -22.75 3.47 4.33
N ARG A 299 -21.63 3.15 5.00
CA ARG A 299 -21.52 2.00 5.89
C ARG A 299 -20.91 2.44 7.21
N ILE A 300 -21.63 2.23 8.30
CA ILE A 300 -21.15 2.45 9.67
C ILE A 300 -21.27 1.12 10.41
N GLU A 301 -20.14 0.55 10.81
CA GLU A 301 -20.05 -0.72 11.54
C GLU A 301 -19.81 -0.50 13.02
N ASP A 302 -20.42 -1.34 13.86
CA ASP A 302 -20.07 -1.47 15.27
C ASP A 302 -18.95 -2.51 15.46
N GLU A 303 -18.13 -2.38 16.51
CA GLU A 303 -16.76 -2.93 16.67
C GLU A 303 -16.53 -4.46 16.53
N ASP A 304 -17.55 -5.27 16.25
CA ASP A 304 -17.45 -6.74 16.23
C ASP A 304 -17.06 -7.35 14.88
N ILE A 305 -15.95 -6.90 14.29
CA ILE A 305 -15.28 -7.68 13.23
C ILE A 305 -13.83 -7.96 13.61
N SER A 306 -13.68 -8.89 14.57
CA SER A 306 -12.39 -9.46 14.95
C SER A 306 -11.82 -10.47 13.93
N ASN A 307 -12.46 -10.71 12.78
CA ASN A 307 -12.01 -11.79 11.87
C ASN A 307 -12.12 -11.57 10.34
N SER A 308 -12.46 -10.40 9.80
CA SER A 308 -12.43 -10.19 8.34
C SER A 308 -11.10 -9.59 7.86
N SER A 309 -9.97 -10.13 8.35
CA SER A 309 -8.68 -9.91 7.69
C SER A 309 -8.68 -10.73 6.40
N ASN A 310 -9.29 -10.21 5.33
CA ASN A 310 -9.02 -10.49 3.91
C ASN A 310 -10.17 -10.15 2.94
N GLN A 311 -11.30 -9.62 3.40
CA GLN A 311 -12.38 -9.22 2.48
C GLN A 311 -13.13 -7.99 2.99
N LEU A 312 -12.68 -6.79 2.59
CA LEU A 312 -13.55 -5.62 2.56
C LEU A 312 -13.34 -4.86 1.24
N LEU A 313 -14.11 -5.32 0.25
CA LEU A 313 -14.85 -4.59 -0.78
C LEU A 313 -14.09 -3.59 -1.66
N LEU A 314 -13.55 -4.15 -2.73
CA LEU A 314 -13.69 -3.57 -4.07
C LEU A 314 -15.14 -3.79 -4.52
N SER A 315 -15.90 -2.71 -4.56
CA SER A 315 -16.95 -2.45 -5.54
C SER A 315 -16.81 -0.99 -5.93
#